data_AF-A0A524CKK2-F1
#
_entry.id   AF-A0A524CKK2-F1
#
_cell.length_a   1.000
_cell.length_b   1.000
_cell.length_c   1.000
_cell.angle_alpha   90.00
_cell.angle_beta   90.00
_cell.angle_gamma   90.00
#
_symmetry.space_group_name_H-M   'P 1'
#
loop_
_entity.id
_entity.type
_entity.pdbx_description
1 polymer ?
#
loop_
_entity_poly.entity_id
_entity_poly.type
_entity_poly.pdbx_seq_one_letter_code
_entity_poly.pdbx_strand_id
1 'polypeptide(L)'
;MPGSSIPEFNTLITMLGMLCATVQFITGFYAFFYKKKKFLIKGNDTIFRAHRGFGGMATAFYLLGLFAGLSGFLGSIIFLGDETFPPLEPTSPSYMIHVIGSFPTMVVILLKTYLSYFHKKTLYRRMKYLGPATFLSWAFTWITAAISYYLRTQPLPTHPIPHSAPLYLLPFQLAWLQILMPFILGIIFGLIIVRKADKNERKKKT
;
A
#
# COMPACT_ATOMS: atom_id res chain seq x y z
N MET A 1 -1.81 23.24 18.04
CA MET A 1 -2.36 21.86 17.91
C MET A 1 -1.19 20.91 18.07
N PRO A 2 -1.27 19.81 18.84
CA PRO A 2 -0.27 18.76 18.76
C PRO A 2 -0.39 18.16 17.36
N GLY A 3 0.38 18.71 16.42
CA GLY A 3 0.31 18.33 15.02
C GLY A 3 0.81 16.92 14.89
N SER A 4 -0.03 16.01 14.41
CA SER A 4 0.45 14.71 13.94
C SER A 4 1.66 14.91 13.06
N SER A 5 2.73 14.18 13.34
CA SER A 5 3.96 14.33 12.58
C SER A 5 3.70 13.95 11.11
N ILE A 6 4.27 14.69 10.15
CA ILE A 6 4.20 14.38 8.71
C ILE A 6 4.48 12.89 8.42
N PRO A 7 5.45 12.23 9.10
CA PRO A 7 5.69 10.79 8.96
C PRO A 7 4.51 9.90 9.36
N GLU A 8 3.75 10.26 10.40
CA GLU A 8 2.59 9.50 10.84
C GLU A 8 1.46 9.54 9.80
N PHE A 9 1.21 10.71 9.23
CA PHE A 9 0.20 10.88 8.17
C PHE A 9 0.56 10.08 6.91
N ASN A 10 1.83 10.11 6.49
CA ASN A 10 2.31 9.29 5.38
C ASN A 10 2.16 7.79 5.66
N THR A 11 2.42 7.38 6.90
CA THR A 11 2.25 5.98 7.33
C THR A 11 0.78 5.58 7.29
N LEU A 12 -0.14 6.43 7.73
CA LEU A 12 -1.59 6.20 7.62
C LEU A 12 -2.07 6.07 6.16
N ILE A 13 -1.64 6.97 5.28
CA ILE A 13 -1.95 6.89 3.84
C ILE A 13 -1.46 5.55 3.27
N THR A 14 -0.23 5.16 3.59
CA THR A 14 0.35 3.89 3.10
C THR A 14 -0.42 2.68 3.63
N MET A 15 -0.85 2.70 4.90
CA MET A 15 -1.69 1.66 5.49
C MET A 15 -3.02 1.51 4.76
N LEU A 16 -3.73 2.62 4.52
CA LEU A 16 -5.01 2.63 3.82
C LEU A 16 -4.85 2.14 2.37
N GLY A 17 -3.77 2.55 1.71
CA GLY A 17 -3.38 2.04 0.40
C GLY A 17 -3.19 0.53 0.39
N MET A 18 -2.48 -0.02 1.38
CA MET A 18 -2.26 -1.47 1.53
C MET A 18 -3.56 -2.24 1.81
N LEU A 19 -4.45 -1.70 2.64
CA LEU A 19 -5.77 -2.29 2.87
C LEU A 19 -6.53 -2.40 1.55
N CYS A 20 -6.57 -1.31 0.79
CA CYS A 20 -7.23 -1.29 -0.51
C CYS A 20 -6.58 -2.26 -1.51
N ALA A 21 -5.25 -2.31 -1.55
CA ALA A 21 -4.49 -3.23 -2.39
C ALA A 21 -4.76 -4.69 -2.03
N THR A 22 -4.94 -5.00 -0.74
CA THR A 22 -5.29 -6.34 -0.26
C THR A 22 -6.68 -6.75 -0.75
N VAL A 23 -7.69 -5.87 -0.63
CA VAL A 23 -9.03 -6.14 -1.17
C VAL A 23 -8.99 -6.32 -2.70
N GLN A 24 -8.23 -5.47 -3.40
CA GLN A 24 -8.03 -5.61 -4.85
C GLN A 24 -7.38 -6.96 -5.20
N PHE A 25 -6.37 -7.39 -4.42
CA PHE A 25 -5.69 -8.66 -4.63
C PHE A 25 -6.63 -9.84 -4.42
N ILE A 26 -7.39 -9.90 -3.32
CA ILE A 26 -8.31 -11.00 -3.04
C ILE A 26 -9.39 -11.13 -4.13
N THR A 27 -10.00 -10.00 -4.52
CA THR A 27 -11.01 -9.99 -5.58
C THR A 27 -10.44 -10.38 -6.95
N GLY A 28 -9.22 -9.93 -7.27
CA GLY A 28 -8.51 -10.30 -8.48
C GLY A 28 -8.07 -11.77 -8.50
N PHE A 29 -7.57 -12.26 -7.36
CA PHE A 29 -7.12 -13.64 -7.19
C PHE A 29 -8.28 -14.62 -7.36
N TYR A 30 -9.42 -14.32 -6.73
CA TYR A 30 -10.64 -15.11 -6.88
C TYR A 30 -11.10 -15.19 -8.35
N ALA A 31 -11.15 -14.07 -9.05
CA ALA A 31 -11.59 -14.06 -10.45
C ALA A 31 -10.62 -14.77 -11.40
N PHE A 32 -9.31 -14.55 -11.22
CA PHE A 32 -8.29 -14.99 -12.16
C PHE A 32 -7.77 -16.41 -11.90
N PHE A 33 -7.55 -16.79 -10.64
CA PHE A 33 -6.92 -18.06 -10.27
C PHE A 33 -7.94 -19.08 -9.77
N TYR A 34 -8.90 -18.68 -8.92
CA TYR A 34 -9.88 -19.62 -8.38
C TYR A 34 -10.96 -19.98 -9.40
N LYS A 35 -11.70 -18.99 -9.93
CA LYS A 35 -12.73 -19.27 -10.95
C LYS A 35 -12.17 -19.45 -12.36
N LYS A 36 -10.89 -19.10 -12.59
CA LYS A 36 -10.21 -19.12 -13.90
C LYS A 36 -10.96 -18.38 -15.02
N LYS A 37 -11.83 -17.43 -14.65
CA LYS A 37 -12.67 -16.67 -15.58
C LYS A 37 -12.26 -15.21 -15.49
N LYS A 38 -11.32 -14.78 -16.34
CA LYS A 38 -10.91 -13.36 -16.45
C LYS A 38 -12.12 -12.42 -16.67
N PHE A 39 -13.17 -12.94 -17.31
CA PHE A 39 -14.43 -12.23 -17.55
C PHE A 39 -15.25 -11.98 -16.28
N LEU A 40 -15.01 -12.65 -15.15
CA LEU A 40 -15.75 -12.40 -13.90
C LEU A 40 -15.54 -11.00 -13.33
N ILE A 41 -14.39 -10.39 -13.62
CA ILE A 41 -14.17 -8.98 -13.33
C ILE A 41 -15.13 -8.09 -14.12
N LYS A 42 -15.79 -8.57 -15.18
CA LYS A 42 -16.82 -7.81 -15.93
C LYS A 42 -18.23 -8.43 -15.83
N GLY A 43 -18.35 -9.72 -15.57
CA GLY A 43 -19.63 -10.44 -15.54
C GLY A 43 -20.30 -10.47 -14.16
N ASN A 44 -19.55 -10.17 -13.09
CA ASN A 44 -20.10 -10.01 -11.76
C ASN A 44 -19.91 -8.57 -11.28
N ASP A 45 -21.00 -7.79 -11.27
CA ASP A 45 -20.98 -6.38 -10.89
C ASP A 45 -20.38 -6.13 -9.51
N THR A 46 -20.56 -7.07 -8.57
CA THR A 46 -20.03 -6.95 -7.21
C THR A 46 -18.51 -7.02 -7.22
N ILE A 47 -17.93 -8.00 -7.92
CA ILE A 47 -16.47 -8.14 -8.05
C ILE A 47 -15.91 -6.99 -8.86
N PHE A 48 -16.56 -6.61 -9.97
CA PHE A 48 -16.09 -5.53 -10.82
C PHE A 48 -15.96 -4.21 -10.06
N ARG A 49 -17.03 -3.81 -9.37
CA ARG A 49 -17.10 -2.55 -8.63
C ARG A 49 -16.10 -2.55 -7.48
N ALA A 50 -16.02 -3.63 -6.72
CA ALA A 50 -15.06 -3.73 -5.62
C ALA A 50 -13.61 -3.70 -6.12
N HIS A 51 -13.27 -4.55 -7.10
CA HIS A 51 -11.91 -4.63 -7.64
C HIS A 51 -11.45 -3.29 -8.23
N ARG A 52 -12.35 -2.57 -8.91
CA ARG A 52 -12.05 -1.26 -9.48
C ARG A 52 -12.02 -0.15 -8.45
N GLY A 53 -12.97 -0.12 -7.52
CA GLY A 53 -13.07 0.90 -6.48
C GLY A 53 -11.86 0.86 -5.54
N PHE A 54 -11.60 -0.30 -4.93
CA PHE A 54 -10.42 -0.47 -4.08
C PHE A 54 -9.11 -0.31 -4.86
N GLY A 55 -9.07 -0.76 -6.12
CA GLY A 55 -7.89 -0.55 -6.96
C GLY A 55 -7.61 0.92 -7.30
N GLY A 56 -8.66 1.72 -7.52
CA GLY A 56 -8.54 3.16 -7.75
C GLY A 56 -8.10 3.90 -6.48
N MET A 57 -8.68 3.55 -5.33
CA MET A 57 -8.27 4.10 -4.03
C MET A 57 -6.83 3.76 -3.68
N ALA A 58 -6.41 2.51 -3.91
CA ALA A 58 -5.01 2.12 -3.75
C ALA A 58 -4.11 3.01 -4.61
N THR A 59 -4.38 3.15 -5.91
CA THR A 59 -3.59 4.06 -6.77
C THR A 59 -3.59 5.50 -6.26
N ALA A 60 -4.72 6.04 -5.79
CA ALA A 60 -4.78 7.40 -5.25
C ALA A 60 -3.89 7.55 -4.00
N PHE A 61 -3.99 6.63 -3.04
CA PHE A 61 -3.11 6.62 -1.86
C PHE A 61 -1.64 6.44 -2.23
N TYR A 62 -1.33 5.66 -3.27
CA TYR A 62 0.04 5.56 -3.76
C TYR A 62 0.58 6.90 -4.24
N LEU A 63 -0.20 7.63 -5.05
CA LEU A 63 0.23 8.91 -5.61
C LEU A 63 0.38 9.98 -4.52
N LEU A 64 -0.50 9.97 -3.52
CA LEU A 64 -0.37 10.83 -2.34
C LEU A 64 0.90 10.52 -1.54
N GLY A 65 1.15 9.23 -1.26
CA GLY A 65 2.36 8.79 -0.57
C GLY A 65 3.63 9.05 -1.38
N LEU A 66 3.58 8.87 -2.70
CA LEU A 66 4.71 9.15 -3.61
C LEU A 66 5.03 10.64 -3.64
N PHE A 67 4.03 11.52 -3.68
CA PHE A 67 4.24 12.96 -3.61
C PHE A 67 4.95 13.35 -2.31
N ALA A 68 4.43 12.89 -1.17
CA ALA A 68 5.04 13.18 0.12
C ALA A 68 6.44 12.57 0.28
N GLY A 69 6.64 11.36 -0.24
CA GLY A 69 7.93 10.66 -0.25
C GLY A 69 8.98 11.36 -1.12
N LEU A 70 8.59 11.86 -2.30
CA LEU A 70 9.47 12.64 -3.17
C LEU A 70 9.85 13.98 -2.53
N SER A 71 8.90 14.68 -1.90
CA SER A 71 9.19 15.91 -1.16
C SER A 71 10.19 15.66 -0.03
N GLY A 72 10.00 14.58 0.75
CA GLY A 72 10.95 14.19 1.80
C GLY A 72 12.31 13.79 1.24
N PHE A 73 12.35 13.02 0.15
CA PHE A 73 13.60 12.62 -0.49
C PHE A 73 14.39 13.82 -1.02
N LEU A 74 13.72 14.76 -1.71
CA LEU A 74 14.35 15.99 -2.20
C LEU A 74 14.87 16.85 -1.04
N GLY A 75 14.09 17.01 0.03
CA GLY A 75 14.55 17.66 1.25
C GLY A 75 15.83 17.00 1.79
N SER A 76 15.91 15.67 1.76
CA SER A 76 17.02 14.92 2.34
C SER A 76 18.32 15.10 1.54
N ILE A 77 18.19 15.33 0.24
CA ILE A 77 19.31 15.63 -0.64
C ILE A 77 19.75 17.10 -0.49
N ILE A 78 18.78 18.03 -0.45
CA ILE A 78 19.05 19.47 -0.43
C ILE A 78 19.68 19.89 0.91
N PHE A 79 19.20 19.33 2.02
CA PHE A 79 19.66 19.66 3.37
C PHE A 79 20.57 18.57 3.95
N LEU A 80 21.29 17.85 3.09
CA LEU A 80 22.18 16.76 3.50
C LEU A 80 23.27 17.31 4.46
N GLY A 81 23.16 16.97 5.74
CA GLY A 81 24.10 17.43 6.78
C GLY A 81 23.60 18.57 7.67
N ASP A 82 22.43 19.16 7.37
CA ASP A 82 21.76 20.11 8.25
C ASP A 82 20.66 19.40 9.04
N GLU A 83 20.81 19.30 10.37
CA GLU A 83 19.82 18.67 11.27
C GLU A 83 18.56 19.52 11.50
N THR A 84 18.23 20.45 10.61
CA THR A 84 17.01 21.26 10.73
C THR A 84 15.83 20.60 10.02
N PHE A 85 15.01 19.92 10.83
CA PHE A 85 13.54 19.78 10.75
C PHE A 85 12.87 19.24 9.46
N PRO A 86 12.17 18.07 9.50
CA PRO A 86 12.42 16.93 10.38
C PRO A 86 13.75 16.25 10.00
N PRO A 87 14.39 15.50 10.90
CA PRO A 87 15.60 14.74 10.57
C PRO A 87 15.24 13.74 9.47
N LEU A 88 15.56 14.12 8.24
CA LEU A 88 15.67 13.19 7.16
C LEU A 88 16.95 12.45 7.52
N GLU A 89 16.83 11.20 7.96
CA GLU A 89 17.94 10.38 8.44
C GLU A 89 18.50 9.55 7.27
N PRO A 90 19.19 10.14 6.26
CA PRO A 90 19.61 9.45 5.06
C PRO A 90 20.58 8.31 5.36
N THR A 91 21.24 8.36 6.52
CA THR A 91 22.20 7.37 7.00
C THR A 91 21.55 6.20 7.72
N SER A 92 20.26 6.27 8.08
CA SER A 92 19.61 5.16 8.79
C SER A 92 19.31 3.99 7.83
N PRO A 93 19.67 2.74 8.18
CA PRO A 93 19.42 1.58 7.32
C PRO A 93 17.94 1.37 7.00
N SER A 94 17.06 1.65 7.97
CA SER A 94 15.61 1.52 7.80
C SER A 94 15.02 2.60 6.87
N TYR A 95 15.62 3.80 6.79
CA TYR A 95 15.31 4.79 5.75
C TYR A 95 15.75 4.28 4.38
N MET A 96 17.00 3.84 4.28
CA MET A 96 17.59 3.47 2.99
C MET A 96 16.91 2.28 2.34
N ILE A 97 16.58 1.24 3.11
CA ILE A 97 15.82 0.08 2.60
C ILE A 97 14.47 0.53 2.04
N HIS A 98 13.76 1.41 2.75
CA HIS A 98 12.47 1.92 2.31
C HIS A 98 12.60 2.78 1.04
N VAL A 99 13.51 3.75 1.03
CA VAL A 99 13.68 4.69 -0.10
C VAL A 99 14.20 3.98 -1.34
N ILE A 100 15.29 3.22 -1.22
CA ILE A 100 15.90 2.53 -2.36
C ILE A 100 14.94 1.46 -2.92
N GLY A 101 14.31 0.68 -2.03
CA GLY A 101 13.33 -0.32 -2.45
C GLY A 101 12.02 0.27 -3.01
N SER A 102 11.75 1.55 -2.77
CA SER A 102 10.57 2.23 -3.33
C SER A 102 10.71 2.54 -4.82
N PHE A 103 11.93 2.67 -5.37
CA PHE A 103 12.12 2.88 -6.82
C PHE A 103 11.59 1.74 -7.70
N PRO A 104 11.97 0.46 -7.51
CA PRO A 104 11.40 -0.63 -8.29
C PRO A 104 9.89 -0.80 -8.05
N THR A 105 9.45 -0.57 -6.81
CA THR A 105 8.02 -0.56 -6.45
C THR A 105 7.24 0.49 -7.24
N MET A 106 7.79 1.70 -7.37
CA MET A 106 7.21 2.78 -8.17
C MET A 106 7.04 2.37 -9.63
N VAL A 107 8.07 1.75 -10.23
CA VAL A 107 7.98 1.27 -11.62
C VAL A 107 6.83 0.28 -11.78
N VAL A 108 6.70 -0.71 -10.87
CA VAL A 108 5.62 -1.71 -10.92
C VAL A 108 4.24 -1.05 -10.81
N ILE A 109 4.05 -0.15 -9.83
CA ILE A 109 2.75 0.47 -9.56
C ILE A 109 2.36 1.44 -10.67
N LEU A 110 3.29 2.26 -11.16
CA LEU A 110 3.05 3.17 -12.27
C LEU A 110 2.78 2.40 -13.57
N LEU A 111 3.53 1.34 -13.87
CA LEU A 111 3.28 0.49 -15.03
C LEU A 111 1.89 -0.16 -14.97
N LYS A 112 1.52 -0.74 -13.83
CA LYS A 112 0.19 -1.31 -13.64
C LYS A 112 -0.89 -0.25 -13.81
N THR A 113 -0.68 0.95 -13.25
CA THR A 113 -1.63 2.06 -13.34
C THR A 113 -1.80 2.47 -14.80
N TYR A 114 -0.71 2.79 -15.49
CA TYR A 114 -0.70 3.15 -16.91
C TYR A 114 -1.43 2.11 -17.77
N LEU A 115 -1.11 0.82 -17.64
CA LEU A 115 -1.77 -0.23 -18.41
C LEU A 115 -3.25 -0.40 -18.03
N SER A 116 -3.61 -0.18 -16.76
CA SER A 116 -5.00 -0.26 -16.30
C SER A 116 -5.87 0.87 -16.86
N TYR A 117 -5.29 2.05 -17.12
CA TYR A 117 -6.02 3.20 -17.68
C TYR A 117 -6.02 3.20 -19.21
N PHE A 118 -4.85 3.08 -19.82
CA PHE A 118 -4.67 3.29 -21.26
C PHE A 118 -4.65 1.99 -22.07
N HIS A 119 -4.12 0.88 -21.52
CA HIS A 119 -3.84 -0.35 -22.29
C HIS A 119 -4.40 -1.63 -21.65
N LYS A 120 -5.68 -1.60 -21.27
CA LYS A 120 -6.34 -2.71 -20.53
C LYS A 120 -6.19 -4.07 -21.21
N LYS A 121 -6.24 -4.12 -22.55
CA LYS A 121 -6.10 -5.38 -23.31
C LYS A 121 -4.73 -6.04 -23.04
N THR A 122 -3.66 -5.25 -23.00
CA THR A 122 -2.29 -5.73 -22.73
C THR A 122 -2.18 -6.30 -21.33
N LEU A 123 -2.73 -5.61 -20.33
CA LEU A 123 -2.74 -6.06 -18.94
C LEU A 123 -3.33 -7.47 -18.79
N TYR A 124 -4.54 -7.69 -19.32
CA TYR A 124 -5.25 -8.97 -19.14
C TYR A 124 -4.73 -10.11 -20.03
N ARG A 125 -4.12 -9.81 -21.18
CA ARG A 125 -3.62 -10.83 -22.12
C ARG A 125 -2.17 -11.22 -21.85
N ARG A 126 -1.28 -10.26 -21.61
CA ARG A 126 0.18 -10.49 -21.57
C ARG A 126 0.78 -10.38 -20.17
N MET A 127 0.14 -9.65 -19.26
CA MET A 127 0.75 -9.31 -17.96
C MET A 127 -0.05 -9.83 -16.76
N LYS A 128 -0.38 -11.12 -16.77
CA LYS A 128 -1.18 -11.76 -15.72
C LYS A 128 -0.58 -11.67 -14.31
N TYR A 129 0.75 -11.58 -14.21
CA TYR A 129 1.46 -11.50 -12.92
C TYR A 129 1.63 -10.07 -12.41
N LEU A 130 1.25 -9.05 -13.19
CA LEU A 130 1.38 -7.66 -12.77
C LEU A 130 0.46 -7.33 -11.57
N GLY A 131 -0.68 -8.01 -11.45
CA GLY A 131 -1.56 -7.90 -10.29
C GLY A 131 -0.87 -8.37 -8.99
N PRO A 132 -0.43 -9.64 -8.90
CA PRO A 132 0.37 -10.12 -7.78
C PRO A 132 1.62 -9.29 -7.52
N ALA A 133 2.36 -8.89 -8.56
CA ALA A 133 3.53 -8.01 -8.41
C ALA A 133 3.16 -6.67 -7.75
N THR A 134 2.06 -6.05 -8.18
CA THR A 134 1.54 -4.80 -7.58
C THR A 134 1.20 -4.99 -6.10
N PHE A 135 0.62 -6.12 -5.72
CA PHE A 135 0.31 -6.43 -4.32
C PHE A 135 1.59 -6.58 -3.49
N LEU A 136 2.59 -7.31 -4.00
CA LEU A 136 3.89 -7.46 -3.32
C LEU A 136 4.62 -6.14 -3.18
N SER A 137 4.59 -5.29 -4.21
CA SER A 137 5.11 -3.93 -4.16
C SER A 137 4.44 -3.10 -3.06
N TRP A 138 3.10 -3.16 -2.96
CA TRP A 138 2.36 -2.52 -1.88
C TRP A 138 2.75 -3.04 -0.49
N ALA A 139 2.87 -4.36 -0.36
CA ALA A 139 3.25 -4.99 0.90
C ALA A 139 4.65 -4.54 1.34
N PHE A 140 5.59 -4.50 0.40
CA PHE A 140 6.94 -3.99 0.63
C PHE A 140 6.90 -2.53 1.11
N THR A 141 6.24 -1.62 0.37
CA THR A 141 6.17 -0.20 0.73
C THR A 141 5.55 -0.01 2.11
N TRP A 142 4.47 -0.72 2.42
CA TRP A 142 3.80 -0.62 3.72
C TRP A 142 4.67 -1.14 4.85
N ILE A 143 5.19 -2.36 4.75
CA ILE A 143 5.97 -2.98 5.82
C ILE A 143 7.22 -2.14 6.12
N THR A 144 7.94 -1.74 5.07
CA THR A 144 9.15 -0.94 5.23
C THR A 144 8.85 0.46 5.75
N ALA A 145 7.78 1.13 5.30
CA ALA A 145 7.37 2.42 5.84
C ALA A 145 7.02 2.33 7.32
N ALA A 146 6.21 1.33 7.70
CA ALA A 146 5.79 1.14 9.09
C ALA A 146 6.98 0.83 10.00
N ILE A 147 7.88 -0.09 9.60
CA ILE A 147 9.10 -0.38 10.37
C ILE A 147 9.97 0.87 10.50
N SER A 148 10.18 1.59 9.39
CA SER A 148 10.97 2.82 9.37
C SER A 148 10.39 3.88 10.31
N TYR A 149 9.07 4.05 10.32
CA TYR A 149 8.36 4.97 11.23
C TYR A 149 8.49 4.55 12.69
N TYR A 150 8.14 3.30 13.03
CA TYR A 150 8.13 2.83 14.41
C TYR A 150 9.52 2.81 15.05
N LEU A 151 10.55 2.40 14.31
CA LEU A 151 11.93 2.41 14.80
C LEU A 151 12.39 3.82 15.17
N ARG A 152 11.94 4.85 14.45
CA ARG A 152 12.26 6.25 14.74
C ARG A 152 11.57 6.81 15.98
N THR A 153 10.53 6.15 16.47
CA THR A 153 9.89 6.52 17.76
C THR A 153 10.65 5.97 18.96
N GLN A 154 11.69 5.16 18.73
CA GLN A 154 12.52 4.55 19.77
C GLN A 154 13.91 5.17 19.76
N PRO A 155 14.58 5.26 20.92
CA PRO A 155 15.98 5.68 20.97
C PRO A 155 16.85 4.64 20.25
N LEU A 156 17.61 5.06 19.23
CA LEU A 156 18.53 4.22 18.48
C LEU A 156 19.95 4.79 18.50
N PRO A 157 21.01 3.97 18.36
CA PRO A 157 22.38 4.46 18.28
C PRO A 157 22.61 5.47 17.14
N THR A 158 21.85 5.32 16.05
CA THR A 158 21.90 6.21 14.88
C THR A 158 20.98 7.43 15.01
N HIS A 159 20.11 7.46 16.02
CA HIS A 159 19.17 8.55 16.26
C HIS A 159 18.75 8.58 17.75
N PRO A 160 19.50 9.28 18.61
CA PRO A 160 19.30 9.23 20.05
C PRO A 160 18.07 10.00 20.54
N ILE A 161 17.56 10.95 19.74
CA ILE A 161 16.38 11.76 20.07
C ILE A 161 15.16 11.19 19.32
N PRO A 162 14.34 10.32 19.90
CA PRO A 162 13.23 9.71 19.17
C PRO A 162 12.22 10.74 18.67
N HIS A 163 11.59 10.44 17.52
CA HIS A 163 10.40 11.13 17.08
C HIS A 163 9.29 11.02 18.13
N SER A 164 8.36 11.98 18.11
CA SER A 164 7.18 11.93 18.96
C SER A 164 6.44 10.60 18.78
N ALA A 165 5.94 10.05 19.90
CA ALA A 165 5.15 8.85 19.88
C ALA A 165 3.92 8.99 18.94
N PRO A 166 3.42 7.89 18.37
CA PRO A 166 2.27 7.95 17.50
C PRO A 166 1.03 8.46 18.24
N LEU A 167 0.27 9.34 17.59
CA LEU A 167 -0.97 9.89 18.12
C LEU A 167 -2.20 9.10 17.64
N TYR A 168 -2.16 8.64 16.39
CA TYR A 168 -3.25 7.96 15.69
C TYR A 168 -2.94 6.51 15.36
N LEU A 169 -1.66 6.18 15.13
CA LEU A 169 -1.24 4.78 15.00
C LEU A 169 -1.15 4.14 16.38
N LEU A 170 -1.17 2.80 16.41
CA LEU A 170 -0.97 2.05 17.65
C LEU A 170 0.41 2.38 18.26
N PRO A 171 0.57 2.25 19.58
CA PRO A 171 1.86 2.46 20.22
C PRO A 171 2.87 1.40 19.77
N PHE A 172 4.17 1.67 19.93
CA PHE A 172 5.26 0.80 19.46
C PHE A 172 5.13 -0.67 19.91
N GLN A 173 4.63 -0.90 21.14
CA GLN A 173 4.40 -2.24 21.71
C GLN A 173 3.41 -3.08 20.87
N LEU A 174 2.56 -2.41 20.08
CA LEU A 174 1.56 -2.99 19.19
C LEU A 174 1.90 -2.75 17.71
N ALA A 175 3.14 -2.36 17.38
CA ALA A 175 3.56 -2.10 16.00
C ALA A 175 3.35 -3.31 15.07
N TRP A 176 3.58 -4.53 15.57
CA TRP A 176 3.31 -5.76 14.83
C TRP A 176 1.84 -5.87 14.42
N LEU A 177 0.92 -5.50 15.32
CA LEU A 177 -0.51 -5.51 15.06
C LEU A 177 -0.88 -4.44 14.03
N GLN A 178 -0.29 -3.24 14.14
CA GLN A 178 -0.44 -2.19 13.15
C GLN A 178 -0.05 -2.68 11.76
N ILE A 179 1.12 -3.31 11.64
CA ILE A 179 1.66 -3.83 10.37
C ILE A 179 0.73 -4.88 9.76
N LEU A 180 0.18 -5.78 10.58
CA LEU A 180 -0.72 -6.84 10.12
C LEU A 180 -2.14 -6.36 9.80
N MET A 181 -2.60 -5.27 10.43
CA MET A 181 -3.97 -4.77 10.35
C MET A 181 -4.50 -4.59 8.92
N PRO A 182 -3.82 -3.88 7.99
CA PRO A 182 -4.35 -3.69 6.63
C PRO A 182 -4.49 -5.01 5.86
N PHE A 183 -3.65 -6.01 6.13
CA PHE A 183 -3.77 -7.34 5.53
C PHE A 183 -4.97 -8.09 6.10
N ILE A 184 -5.11 -8.14 7.42
CA ILE A 184 -6.21 -8.84 8.09
C ILE A 184 -7.55 -8.23 7.68
N LEU A 185 -7.70 -6.91 7.82
CA LEU A 185 -8.93 -6.21 7.46
C LEU A 185 -9.22 -6.32 5.96
N GLY A 186 -8.19 -6.17 5.12
CA GLY A 186 -8.32 -6.31 3.68
C GLY A 186 -8.76 -7.72 3.25
N ILE A 187 -8.25 -8.77 3.91
CA ILE A 187 -8.68 -10.15 3.68
C ILE A 187 -10.14 -10.33 4.12
N ILE A 188 -10.53 -9.84 5.31
CA ILE A 188 -11.90 -9.94 5.81
C ILE A 188 -12.87 -9.28 4.83
N PHE A 189 -12.62 -8.03 4.44
CA PHE A 189 -13.45 -7.31 3.47
C PHE A 189 -13.48 -8.01 2.11
N GLY A 190 -12.32 -8.44 1.61
CA GLY A 190 -12.21 -9.18 0.35
C GLY A 190 -13.03 -10.47 0.35
N LEU A 191 -12.99 -11.25 1.43
CA LEU A 191 -13.76 -12.48 1.58
C LEU A 191 -15.27 -12.22 1.66
N ILE A 192 -15.69 -11.18 2.37
CA ILE A 192 -17.12 -10.78 2.42
C ILE A 192 -17.62 -10.44 1.01
N ILE A 193 -16.86 -9.66 0.25
CA ILE A 193 -17.19 -9.29 -1.14
C ILE A 193 -17.28 -10.52 -2.02
N VAL A 194 -16.27 -11.41 -1.97
CA VAL A 194 -16.22 -12.64 -2.78
C VAL A 194 -17.39 -13.57 -2.44
N ARG A 195 -17.72 -13.76 -1.16
CA ARG A 195 -18.87 -14.57 -0.73
C ARG A 195 -20.18 -14.01 -1.27
N LYS A 196 -20.38 -12.69 -1.18
CA LYS A 196 -21.57 -12.03 -1.74
C LYS A 196 -21.66 -12.20 -3.25
N ALA A 197 -20.52 -12.08 -3.94
CA ALA A 197 -20.43 -12.28 -5.37
C ALA A 197 -20.78 -13.71 -5.80
N ASP A 198 -20.26 -14.73 -5.10
CA ASP A 198 -20.58 -16.15 -5.39
C ASP A 198 -22.07 -16.45 -5.15
N LYS A 199 -22.65 -15.91 -4.07
CA LYS A 199 -24.10 -16.04 -3.80
C LYS A 199 -24.95 -15.45 -4.93
N ASN A 200 -24.58 -14.28 -5.44
CA ASN A 200 -25.28 -13.62 -6.54
C ASN A 200 -25.15 -14.40 -7.86
N GLU A 201 -24.00 -15.02 -8.12
CA GLU A 201 -23.80 -15.87 -9.29
C GLU A 201 -24.66 -17.14 -9.25
N ARG A 202 -24.76 -17.79 -8.08
CA ARG A 202 -25.60 -19.00 -7.92
C ARG A 202 -27.07 -18.68 -8.17
N LYS A 203 -27.57 -17.57 -7.63
CA LYS A 203 -28.95 -17.11 -7.84
C LYS A 203 -29.31 -16.81 -9.30
N LYS A 204 -28.33 -16.41 -10.14
CA LYS A 204 -28.57 -16.16 -11.57
C LYS A 204 -28.65 -17.45 -12.41
N LYS A 205 -28.28 -18.60 -11.85
CA LYS A 205 -28.26 -19.90 -12.55
C LYS A 205 -29.45 -20.80 -12.22
N THR A 206 -30.09 -20.56 -11.08
CA THR A 206 -31.41 -21.10 -10.68
C THR A 206 -32.50 -20.21 -11.24
#